data_AF-I0IH62-F1
#
_entry.id   AF-I0IH62-F1
#
_cell.length_a   1.000
_cell.length_b   1.000
_cell.length_c   1.000
_cell.angle_alpha   90.00
_cell.angle_beta   90.00
_cell.angle_gamma   90.00
#
_symmetry.space_group_name_H-M   'P 1'
#
loop_
_entity.id
_entity.type
_entity.pdbx_description
1 polymer ?
#
loop_
_entity_poly.entity_id
_entity_poly.type
_entity_poly.pdbx_seq_one_letter_code
_entity_poly.pdbx_strand_id
1 'polypeptide(L)'
;MNGHRINQALYQLFLGVWFGAMVMLVLAATAAFGFVRDPQTTLLVQVEGFGAPLTGSAARGWVAGGIVGAALRRLEILQLICFAGVAAATVLQCTLFRARLAARPASKRNGLRIFLLVVPAAIVLFNLAVVAPGIDANRSMKYDPAAEASRAQAADEAFAFYHGLSTKTYGVSTLMLLGAVVLGPWCFHREEGAAGRG
;
A
#
# COMPACT_ATOMS: atom_id res chain seq x y z
N MET A 1 -11.71 0.32 -32.49
CA MET A 1 -10.62 -0.16 -31.61
C MET A 1 -11.12 -1.39 -30.84
N ASN A 2 -10.42 -2.53 -30.87
CA ASN A 2 -10.92 -3.77 -30.26
C ASN A 2 -11.06 -3.63 -28.73
N GLY A 3 -12.28 -3.72 -28.18
CA GLY A 3 -12.58 -3.46 -26.76
C GLY A 3 -11.71 -4.26 -25.76
N HIS A 4 -11.26 -5.46 -26.13
CA HIS A 4 -10.29 -6.21 -25.33
C HIS A 4 -8.97 -5.46 -25.12
N ARG A 5 -8.39 -4.84 -26.17
CA ARG A 5 -7.11 -4.14 -26.08
C ARG A 5 -7.20 -2.95 -25.11
N ILE A 6 -8.32 -2.23 -25.14
CA ILE A 6 -8.60 -1.14 -24.19
C ILE A 6 -8.62 -1.67 -22.76
N ASN A 7 -9.37 -2.74 -22.50
CA ASN A 7 -9.47 -3.31 -21.16
C ASN A 7 -8.12 -3.85 -20.65
N GLN A 8 -7.29 -4.41 -21.53
CA GLN A 8 -5.94 -4.85 -21.18
C GLN A 8 -5.02 -3.67 -20.86
N ALA A 9 -5.11 -2.58 -21.64
CA ALA A 9 -4.36 -1.35 -21.36
C ALA A 9 -4.78 -0.74 -20.02
N LEU A 10 -6.09 -0.69 -19.72
CA LEU A 10 -6.60 -0.23 -18.43
C LEU A 10 -6.12 -1.11 -17.28
N TYR A 11 -6.18 -2.43 -17.43
CA TYR A 11 -5.64 -3.36 -16.43
C TYR A 11 -4.17 -3.07 -16.11
N GLN A 12 -3.33 -2.92 -17.14
CA GLN A 12 -1.89 -2.64 -16.98
C GLN A 12 -1.64 -1.25 -16.39
N LEU A 13 -2.44 -0.25 -16.79
CA LEU A 13 -2.37 1.10 -16.23
C LEU A 13 -2.66 1.09 -14.73
N PHE A 14 -3.81 0.54 -14.31
CA PHE A 14 -4.15 0.49 -12.89
C PHE A 14 -3.16 -0.35 -12.09
N LEU A 15 -2.69 -1.47 -12.63
CA LEU A 15 -1.70 -2.31 -11.96
C LEU A 15 -0.35 -1.60 -11.81
N GLY A 16 0.11 -0.90 -12.86
CA GLY A 16 1.34 -0.13 -12.84
C GLY A 16 1.27 1.06 -11.88
N VAL A 17 0.14 1.79 -11.87
CA VAL A 17 -0.09 2.88 -10.91
C VAL A 17 -0.16 2.34 -9.48
N TRP A 18 -0.81 1.19 -9.26
CA TRP A 18 -0.86 0.56 -7.93
C TRP A 18 0.53 0.20 -7.42
N PHE A 19 1.32 -0.46 -8.27
CA PHE A 19 2.70 -0.81 -7.95
C PHE A 19 3.55 0.44 -7.69
N GLY A 20 3.46 1.46 -8.56
CA GLY A 20 4.17 2.72 -8.39
C GLY A 20 3.81 3.43 -7.08
N ALA A 21 2.53 3.45 -6.71
CA ALA A 21 2.06 4.01 -5.45
C ALA A 21 2.65 3.28 -4.24
N MET A 22 2.77 1.94 -4.29
CA MET A 22 3.41 1.14 -3.24
C MET A 22 4.90 1.44 -3.11
N VAL A 23 5.63 1.52 -4.23
CA VAL A 23 7.06 1.88 -4.22
C VAL A 23 7.25 3.29 -3.66
N MET A 24 6.44 4.26 -4.10
CA MET A 24 6.49 5.63 -3.59
C MET A 24 6.17 5.69 -2.09
N LEU A 25 5.24 4.86 -1.60
CA LEU A 25 4.95 4.76 -0.17
C LEU A 25 6.18 4.30 0.63
N VAL A 26 6.87 3.26 0.16
CA VAL A 26 8.08 2.74 0.82
C VAL A 26 9.22 3.77 0.80
N LEU A 27 9.44 4.42 -0.34
CA LEU A 27 10.49 5.44 -0.48
C LEU A 27 10.18 6.69 0.34
N ALA A 28 8.94 7.18 0.31
CA ALA A 28 8.51 8.36 1.06
C ALA A 28 8.60 8.11 2.56
N ALA A 29 8.18 6.93 3.04
CA ALA A 29 8.34 6.55 4.44
C ALA A 29 9.82 6.55 4.85
N THR A 30 10.69 5.92 4.05
CA THR A 30 12.13 5.84 4.32
C THR A 30 12.77 7.24 4.36
N ALA A 31 12.46 8.09 3.38
CA ALA A 31 12.96 9.45 3.32
C ALA A 31 12.48 10.30 4.50
N ALA A 32 11.19 10.23 4.83
CA ALA A 32 10.62 11.01 5.93
C ALA A 32 11.23 10.61 7.29
N PHE A 33 11.41 9.32 7.56
CA PHE A 33 12.10 8.88 8.79
C PHE A 33 13.58 9.26 8.80
N GLY A 34 14.24 9.30 7.64
CA GLY A 34 15.59 9.84 7.50
C GLY A 34 15.66 11.31 7.94
N PHE A 35 14.77 12.15 7.41
CA PHE A 35 14.69 13.58 7.79
C PHE A 35 14.39 13.79 9.28
N VAL A 36 13.53 12.97 9.89
CA VAL A 36 13.20 13.08 11.32
C VAL A 36 14.39 12.77 12.23
N ARG A 37 15.29 11.89 11.77
CA ARG A 37 16.47 11.47 12.54
C ARG A 37 17.63 12.45 12.44
N ASP A 38 17.57 13.44 11.55
CA ASP A 38 18.63 14.44 11.41
C ASP A 38 18.63 15.39 12.62
N PRO A 39 19.69 15.39 13.45
CA PRO A 39 19.74 16.25 14.64
C PRO A 39 19.80 17.74 14.31
N GLN A 40 20.18 18.15 13.08
CA GLN A 40 20.39 19.56 12.73
C GLN A 40 19.13 20.34 12.35
N THR A 41 17.99 19.68 12.09
CA THR A 41 16.74 20.37 11.74
C THR A 41 15.98 20.76 13.01
N THR A 42 16.02 22.01 13.45
CA THR A 42 15.20 22.53 14.57
C THR A 42 13.84 22.97 14.06
N LEU A 43 12.78 22.22 14.38
CA LEU A 43 11.39 22.65 14.13
C LEU A 43 10.75 23.06 15.46
N LEU A 44 10.34 24.33 15.55
CA LEU A 44 9.44 24.82 16.58
C LEU A 44 8.01 24.68 16.07
N VAL A 45 7.21 23.86 16.74
CA VAL A 45 5.82 23.62 16.37
C VAL A 45 4.97 23.86 17.62
N GLN A 46 4.13 24.90 17.59
CA GLN A 46 3.02 25.00 18.53
C GLN A 46 1.94 24.01 18.09
N VAL A 47 1.63 23.05 18.95
CA VAL A 47 0.53 22.10 18.74
C VAL A 47 -0.66 22.59 19.56
N GLU A 48 -1.74 23.00 18.89
CA GLU A 48 -3.01 23.31 19.54
C GLU A 48 -3.50 22.06 20.31
N GLY A 49 -3.72 22.20 21.63
CA GLY A 49 -4.22 21.13 22.50
C GLY A 49 -3.22 20.63 23.55
N PHE A 50 -1.93 20.92 23.42
CA PHE A 50 -0.96 20.67 24.49
C PHE A 50 -0.68 21.98 25.23
N GLY A 51 -0.90 22.00 26.55
CA GLY A 51 -0.70 23.19 27.39
C GLY A 51 0.75 23.69 27.49
N ALA A 52 1.70 23.03 26.83
CA ALA A 52 3.10 23.44 26.73
C ALA A 52 3.62 23.20 25.29
N PRO A 53 4.49 24.08 24.77
CA PRO A 53 5.11 23.85 23.46
C PRO A 53 5.95 22.58 23.51
N LEU A 54 5.66 21.63 22.61
CA LEU A 54 6.57 20.52 22.35
C LEU A 54 7.88 21.12 21.79
N THR A 55 8.99 20.93 22.49
CA THR A 55 10.31 21.39 22.03
C THR A 55 11.20 20.20 21.68
N GLY A 56 12.18 20.43 20.80
CA GLY A 56 13.23 19.43 20.51
C GLY A 56 12.80 18.24 19.64
N SER A 57 13.21 17.04 20.01
CA SER A 57 13.02 15.80 19.22
C SER A 57 11.57 15.28 19.21
N ALA A 58 10.81 15.52 20.28
CA ALA A 58 9.42 15.07 20.39
C ALA A 58 8.48 15.80 19.42
N ALA A 59 8.63 17.13 19.29
CA ALA A 59 7.86 17.95 18.35
C ALA A 59 8.08 17.53 16.88
N ARG A 60 9.34 17.21 16.55
CA ARG A 60 9.74 16.75 15.20
C ARG A 60 9.10 15.42 14.84
N GLY A 61 9.20 14.44 15.75
CA GLY A 61 8.58 13.13 15.56
C GLY A 61 7.06 13.23 15.41
N TRP A 62 6.43 14.12 16.18
CA TRP A 62 4.99 14.33 16.12
C TRP A 62 4.55 14.98 14.80
N VAL A 63 5.15 16.09 14.37
CA VAL A 63 4.75 16.75 13.11
C VAL A 63 5.04 15.88 11.90
N ALA A 64 6.22 15.28 11.83
CA ALA A 64 6.56 14.41 10.72
C ALA A 64 5.64 13.18 10.66
N GLY A 65 5.34 12.56 11.81
CA GLY A 65 4.35 11.48 11.87
C GLY A 65 2.96 11.94 11.41
N GLY A 66 2.58 13.20 11.66
CA GLY A 66 1.28 13.75 11.25
C GLY A 66 1.19 13.94 9.74
N ILE A 67 2.20 14.60 9.16
CA ILE A 67 2.29 14.83 7.71
C ILE A 67 2.40 13.49 6.97
N VAL A 68 3.28 12.60 7.42
CA VAL A 68 3.46 11.26 6.84
C VAL A 68 2.16 10.47 6.97
N GLY A 69 1.51 10.46 8.13
CA GLY A 69 0.23 9.77 8.33
C GLY A 69 -0.85 10.25 7.36
N ALA A 70 -0.98 11.57 7.17
CA ALA A 70 -1.93 12.14 6.23
C ALA A 70 -1.62 11.78 4.77
N ALA A 71 -0.33 11.79 4.38
CA ALA A 71 0.12 11.38 3.06
C ALA A 71 -0.14 9.88 2.81
N LEU A 72 0.14 9.02 3.79
CA LEU A 72 -0.11 7.59 3.74
C LEU A 72 -1.59 7.28 3.55
N ARG A 73 -2.49 7.95 4.29
CA ARG A 73 -3.95 7.78 4.11
C ARG A 73 -4.41 8.13 2.69
N ARG A 74 -3.85 9.18 2.08
CA ARG A 74 -4.17 9.54 0.67
C ARG A 74 -3.65 8.49 -0.31
N LEU A 75 -2.45 7.95 -0.07
CA LEU A 75 -1.90 6.86 -0.87
C LEU A 75 -2.71 5.57 -0.73
N GLU A 76 -3.21 5.26 0.47
CA GLU A 76 -4.10 4.11 0.70
C GLU A 76 -5.41 4.22 -0.09
N ILE A 77 -6.03 5.40 -0.13
CA ILE A 77 -7.21 5.65 -0.98
C ILE A 77 -6.87 5.40 -2.45
N LEU A 78 -5.74 5.91 -2.93
CA LEU A 78 -5.28 5.67 -4.31
C LEU A 78 -5.09 4.17 -4.58
N GLN A 79 -4.53 3.41 -3.63
CA GLN A 79 -4.37 1.97 -3.76
C GLN A 79 -5.72 1.25 -3.86
N LEU A 80 -6.72 1.65 -3.07
CA LEU A 80 -8.07 1.10 -3.16
C LEU A 80 -8.73 1.39 -4.52
N ILE A 81 -8.56 2.60 -5.05
CA ILE A 81 -9.03 2.96 -6.40
C ILE A 81 -8.35 2.08 -7.46
N CYS A 82 -7.02 1.90 -7.35
CA CYS A 82 -6.29 1.07 -8.30
C CYS A 82 -6.71 -0.40 -8.21
N PHE A 83 -6.89 -0.94 -6.99
CA PHE A 83 -7.42 -2.28 -6.78
C PHE A 83 -8.80 -2.44 -7.43
N ALA A 84 -9.72 -1.50 -7.19
CA ALA A 84 -11.05 -1.53 -7.79
C ALA A 84 -10.99 -1.52 -9.33
N GLY A 85 -10.12 -0.69 -9.90
CA GLY A 85 -9.88 -0.66 -11.35
C GLY A 85 -9.34 -1.98 -11.90
N VAL A 86 -8.33 -2.55 -11.25
CA VAL A 86 -7.76 -3.85 -11.61
C VAL A 86 -8.80 -4.98 -11.47
N ALA A 87 -9.59 -4.98 -10.41
CA ALA A 87 -10.63 -5.96 -10.16
C ALA A 87 -11.73 -5.87 -11.21
N ALA A 88 -12.23 -4.67 -11.52
CA ALA A 88 -13.23 -4.45 -12.56
C ALA A 88 -12.73 -4.92 -13.94
N ALA A 89 -11.49 -4.56 -14.30
CA ALA A 89 -10.88 -5.01 -15.55
C ALA A 89 -10.74 -6.54 -15.59
N THR A 90 -10.37 -7.17 -14.46
CA THR A 90 -10.25 -8.62 -14.33
C THR A 90 -11.60 -9.33 -14.50
N VAL A 91 -12.65 -8.84 -13.83
CA VAL A 91 -14.01 -9.36 -13.97
C VAL A 91 -14.47 -9.26 -15.43
N LEU A 92 -14.27 -8.10 -16.06
CA LEU A 92 -14.66 -7.88 -17.46
C LEU A 92 -13.95 -8.85 -18.42
N GLN A 93 -12.69 -9.20 -18.15
CA GLN A 93 -11.95 -10.21 -18.93
C GLN A 93 -12.51 -11.62 -18.71
N CYS A 94 -12.85 -11.96 -17.47
CA CYS A 94 -13.39 -13.27 -17.13
C CYS A 94 -14.83 -13.49 -17.62
N THR A 95 -15.63 -12.43 -17.75
CA THR A 95 -17.03 -12.50 -18.18
C THR A 95 -17.19 -12.24 -19.68
N LEU A 96 -16.93 -11.01 -20.14
CA LEU A 96 -17.25 -10.57 -21.51
C LEU A 96 -16.21 -11.02 -22.54
N PHE A 97 -14.93 -11.14 -22.15
CA PHE A 97 -13.84 -11.47 -23.07
C PHE A 97 -13.29 -12.89 -22.88
N ARG A 98 -14.08 -13.79 -22.29
CA ARG A 98 -13.64 -15.16 -21.94
C ARG A 98 -13.03 -15.93 -23.11
N ALA A 99 -13.56 -15.77 -24.33
CA ALA A 99 -13.09 -16.45 -25.53
C ALA A 99 -11.65 -16.04 -25.95
N ARG A 100 -11.16 -14.88 -25.48
CA ARG A 100 -9.85 -14.34 -25.83
C ARG A 100 -8.80 -14.52 -24.73
N LEU A 101 -9.15 -15.14 -23.61
CA LEU A 101 -8.19 -15.48 -22.56
C LEU A 101 -7.20 -16.55 -23.06
N ALA A 102 -5.91 -16.36 -22.74
CA ALA A 102 -4.87 -17.35 -23.01
C ALA A 102 -5.06 -18.67 -22.28
N ALA A 103 -5.78 -18.66 -21.16
CA ALA A 103 -6.06 -19.82 -20.35
C ALA A 103 -7.54 -19.88 -19.94
N ARG A 104 -8.05 -21.09 -19.68
CA ARG A 104 -9.40 -21.26 -19.12
C ARG A 104 -9.51 -20.48 -17.79
N PRO A 105 -10.69 -19.92 -17.45
CA PRO A 105 -10.87 -19.16 -16.20
C PRO A 105 -10.46 -19.93 -14.93
N ALA A 106 -10.61 -21.25 -14.93
CA ALA A 106 -10.21 -22.14 -13.83
C ALA A 106 -8.75 -22.64 -13.91
N SER A 107 -7.91 -22.03 -14.76
CA SER A 107 -6.50 -22.43 -14.87
C SER A 107 -5.68 -21.99 -13.67
N LYS A 108 -4.63 -22.76 -13.34
CA LYS A 108 -3.65 -22.41 -12.30
C LYS A 108 -3.04 -21.01 -12.51
N ARG A 109 -2.85 -20.59 -13.77
CA ARG A 109 -2.33 -19.24 -14.12
C ARG A 109 -3.28 -18.13 -13.70
N ASN A 110 -4.58 -18.30 -13.94
CA ASN A 110 -5.59 -17.32 -13.52
C ASN A 110 -5.74 -17.32 -11.98
N GLY A 111 -5.64 -18.48 -11.34
CA GLY A 111 -5.58 -18.58 -9.87
C GLY A 111 -4.41 -17.80 -9.27
N LEU A 112 -3.20 -17.98 -9.81
CA LEU A 112 -2.02 -17.22 -9.40
C LEU A 112 -2.22 -15.71 -9.59
N ARG A 113 -2.79 -15.28 -10.73
CA ARG A 113 -3.10 -13.87 -10.97
C ARG A 113 -4.05 -13.31 -9.92
N ILE A 114 -5.17 -13.98 -9.67
CA ILE A 114 -6.15 -13.53 -8.66
C ILE A 114 -5.48 -13.47 -7.29
N PHE A 115 -4.67 -14.47 -6.94
CA PHE A 115 -3.91 -14.49 -5.70
C PHE A 115 -2.96 -13.28 -5.57
N LEU A 116 -2.20 -12.97 -6.63
CA LEU A 116 -1.27 -11.83 -6.69
C LEU A 116 -1.96 -10.46 -6.61
N LEU A 117 -3.29 -10.40 -6.80
CA LEU A 117 -4.07 -9.16 -6.71
C LEU A 117 -4.86 -9.08 -5.40
N VAL A 118 -5.47 -10.19 -4.97
CA VAL A 118 -6.32 -10.24 -3.79
C VAL A 118 -5.51 -10.14 -2.51
N VAL A 119 -4.33 -10.77 -2.43
CA VAL A 119 -3.51 -10.73 -1.21
C VAL A 119 -3.00 -9.31 -0.92
N PRO A 120 -2.43 -8.56 -1.89
CA PRO A 120 -2.08 -7.15 -1.64
C PRO A 120 -3.28 -6.29 -1.22
N ALA A 121 -4.45 -6.50 -1.82
CA ALA A 121 -5.66 -5.79 -1.43
C ALA A 121 -6.08 -6.12 0.01
N ALA A 122 -6.05 -7.39 0.40
CA ALA A 122 -6.35 -7.83 1.75
C ALA A 122 -5.35 -7.24 2.77
N ILE A 123 -4.06 -7.13 2.40
CA ILE A 123 -3.05 -6.47 3.22
C ILE A 123 -3.37 -4.98 3.40
N VAL A 124 -3.73 -4.27 2.33
CA VAL A 124 -4.10 -2.85 2.43
C VAL A 124 -5.32 -2.66 3.35
N LEU A 125 -6.34 -3.50 3.20
CA LEU A 125 -7.52 -3.46 4.06
C LEU A 125 -7.19 -3.80 5.52
N PHE A 126 -6.34 -4.80 5.76
CA PHE A 126 -5.87 -5.14 7.10
C PHE A 126 -5.09 -4.00 7.74
N ASN A 127 -4.20 -3.36 6.98
CA ASN A 127 -3.45 -2.20 7.46
C ASN A 127 -4.40 -1.05 7.80
N LEU A 128 -5.39 -0.76 6.96
CA LEU A 128 -6.35 0.32 7.20
C LEU A 128 -7.27 0.05 8.40
N ALA A 129 -7.75 -1.19 8.55
CA ALA A 129 -8.74 -1.55 9.56
C ALA A 129 -8.15 -1.88 10.93
N VAL A 130 -6.93 -2.42 10.98
CA VAL A 130 -6.32 -2.95 12.21
C VAL A 130 -5.06 -2.18 12.58
N VAL A 131 -4.13 -2.05 11.65
CA VAL A 131 -2.79 -1.53 11.96
C VAL A 131 -2.79 -0.02 12.13
N ALA A 132 -3.43 0.73 11.23
CA ALA A 132 -3.48 2.19 11.27
C ALA A 132 -4.21 2.72 12.53
N PRO A 133 -5.39 2.19 12.93
CA PRO A 133 -6.01 2.57 14.21
C PRO A 133 -5.12 2.24 15.41
N GLY A 134 -4.42 1.10 15.39
CA GLY A 134 -3.47 0.71 16.42
C GLY A 134 -2.30 1.69 16.54
N ILE A 135 -1.73 2.13 15.41
CA ILE A 135 -0.67 3.14 15.37
C ILE A 135 -1.19 4.46 15.94
N ASP A 136 -2.35 4.94 15.51
CA ASP A 136 -2.90 6.23 15.92
C ASP A 136 -3.23 6.26 17.42
N ALA A 137 -3.83 5.18 17.95
CA ALA A 137 -4.19 5.07 19.37
C ALA A 137 -2.96 5.02 20.29
N ASN A 138 -1.91 4.29 19.90
CA ASN A 138 -0.69 4.21 20.71
C ASN A 138 0.18 5.47 20.57
N ARG A 139 0.12 6.13 19.40
CA ARG A 139 0.82 7.39 19.17
C ARG A 139 0.30 8.51 20.06
N SER A 140 -1.02 8.67 20.21
CA SER A 140 -1.56 9.70 21.09
C SER A 140 -1.13 9.49 22.54
N MET A 141 -1.13 8.25 23.02
CA MET A 141 -0.72 7.89 24.38
C MET A 141 0.78 8.05 24.63
N LYS A 142 1.62 7.72 23.64
CA LYS A 142 3.08 7.90 23.71
C LYS A 142 3.49 9.36 23.90
N TYR A 143 2.74 10.31 23.33
CA TYR A 143 3.05 11.73 23.37
C TYR A 143 2.22 12.53 24.38
N ASP A 144 1.39 11.85 25.18
CA ASP A 144 0.59 12.50 26.23
C ASP A 144 1.46 12.81 27.47
N PRO A 145 1.71 14.08 27.83
CA PRO A 145 2.51 14.45 28.99
C PRO A 145 1.83 14.11 30.31
N ALA A 146 0.51 13.85 30.30
CA ALA A 146 -0.23 13.41 31.49
C ALA A 146 -0.19 11.89 31.68
N ALA A 147 0.32 11.12 30.71
CA ALA A 147 0.38 9.68 30.82
C ALA A 147 1.45 9.21 31.83
N GLU A 148 1.10 8.20 32.62
CA GLU A 148 2.05 7.49 33.47
C GLU A 148 3.18 6.88 32.62
N ALA A 149 4.42 6.94 33.12
CA ALA A 149 5.60 6.46 32.37
C ALA A 149 5.48 4.99 31.92
N SER A 150 4.86 4.13 32.75
CA SER A 150 4.59 2.73 32.41
C SER A 150 3.62 2.58 31.23
N ARG A 151 2.59 3.43 31.14
CA ARG A 151 1.65 3.45 30.01
C ARG A 151 2.30 3.99 28.74
N ALA A 152 3.11 5.04 28.86
CA ALA A 152 3.86 5.60 27.75
C ALA A 152 4.84 4.56 27.15
N GLN A 153 5.52 3.78 27.99
CA GLN A 153 6.39 2.69 27.54
C GLN A 153 5.60 1.57 26.84
N ALA A 154 4.48 1.12 27.42
CA ALA A 154 3.64 0.10 26.79
C ALA A 154 3.10 0.56 25.43
N ALA A 155 2.72 1.84 25.32
CA ALA A 155 2.29 2.44 24.07
C ALA A 155 3.43 2.52 23.03
N ASP A 156 4.67 2.79 23.45
CA ASP A 156 5.82 2.80 22.56
C ASP A 156 6.12 1.41 21.97
N GLU A 157 6.09 0.37 22.81
CA GLU A 157 6.27 -1.02 22.39
C GLU A 157 5.18 -1.47 21.41
N ALA A 158 3.91 -1.15 21.71
CA ALA A 158 2.79 -1.45 20.83
C ALA A 158 2.88 -0.68 19.50
N PHE A 159 3.25 0.61 19.53
CA PHE A 159 3.48 1.41 18.34
C PHE A 159 4.58 0.79 17.46
N ALA A 160 5.71 0.39 18.06
CA ALA A 160 6.82 -0.23 17.35
C ALA A 160 6.40 -1.55 16.68
N PHE A 161 5.59 -2.37 17.38
CA PHE A 161 5.03 -3.59 16.83
C PHE A 161 4.17 -3.33 15.59
N TYR A 162 3.16 -2.45 15.68
CA TYR A 162 2.27 -2.15 14.55
C TYR A 162 3.01 -1.53 13.38
N HIS A 163 3.95 -0.62 13.64
CA HIS A 163 4.79 -0.02 12.61
C HIS A 163 5.64 -1.09 11.88
N GLY A 164 6.26 -2.01 12.63
CA GLY A 164 7.01 -3.12 12.08
C GLY A 164 6.15 -4.07 11.24
N LEU A 165 4.93 -4.37 11.71
CA LEU A 165 3.97 -5.18 10.99
C LEU A 165 3.52 -4.52 9.67
N SER A 166 3.21 -3.22 9.71
CA SER A 166 2.86 -2.42 8.53
C SER A 166 3.99 -2.47 7.49
N THR A 167 5.23 -2.25 7.92
CA THR A 167 6.40 -2.23 7.02
C THR A 167 6.60 -3.58 6.33
N LYS A 168 6.50 -4.69 7.08
CA LYS A 168 6.65 -6.04 6.52
C LYS A 168 5.54 -6.35 5.52
N THR A 169 4.29 -6.04 5.85
CA THR A 169 3.14 -6.34 4.99
C THR A 169 3.16 -5.51 3.71
N TYR A 170 3.51 -4.23 3.77
CA TYR A 170 3.71 -3.40 2.57
C TYR A 170 4.86 -3.90 1.68
N GLY A 171 5.95 -4.39 2.27
CA GLY A 171 7.04 -5.04 1.54
C GLY A 171 6.58 -6.28 0.76
N VAL A 172 5.81 -7.16 1.41
CA VAL A 172 5.22 -8.34 0.77
C VAL A 172 4.27 -7.93 -0.36
N SER A 173 3.36 -6.98 -0.12
CA SER A 173 2.44 -6.46 -1.14
C SER A 173 3.17 -5.90 -2.35
N THR A 174 4.27 -5.15 -2.13
CA THR A 174 5.08 -4.58 -3.21
C THR A 174 5.69 -5.67 -4.10
N LEU A 175 6.25 -6.72 -3.48
CA LEU A 175 6.82 -7.86 -4.22
C LEU A 175 5.75 -8.64 -4.99
N MET A 176 4.56 -8.82 -4.41
CA MET A 176 3.45 -9.51 -5.10
C MET A 176 2.93 -8.70 -6.28
N LEU A 177 2.80 -7.38 -6.14
CA LEU A 177 2.40 -6.50 -7.25
C LEU A 177 3.48 -6.44 -8.33
N LEU A 178 4.77 -6.42 -7.97
CA LEU A 178 5.86 -6.56 -8.94
C LEU A 178 5.73 -7.88 -9.71
N GLY A 179 5.49 -8.98 -8.99
CA GLY A 179 5.21 -10.28 -9.61
C GLY A 179 4.02 -10.23 -10.56
N ALA A 180 2.94 -9.54 -10.18
CA ALA A 180 1.76 -9.35 -11.04
C ALA A 180 2.07 -8.54 -12.31
N VAL A 181 2.91 -7.50 -12.19
CA VAL A 181 3.35 -6.66 -13.33
C VAL A 181 4.23 -7.48 -14.29
N VAL A 182 5.22 -8.19 -13.76
CA VAL A 182 6.20 -8.96 -14.56
C VAL A 182 5.57 -10.19 -15.20
N LEU A 183 4.77 -10.95 -14.43
CA LEU A 183 4.15 -12.20 -14.90
C LEU A 183 2.82 -11.97 -15.62
N GLY A 184 2.22 -10.79 -15.46
CA GLY A 184 0.95 -10.41 -16.07
C GLY A 184 0.92 -10.69 -17.58
N PRO A 185 1.83 -10.10 -18.39
CA PRO A 185 1.86 -10.31 -19.85
C PRO A 185 1.88 -11.78 -20.28
N TRP A 186 2.65 -12.62 -19.57
CA TRP A 186 2.79 -14.06 -19.81
C TRP A 186 1.52 -14.86 -19.51
N CYS A 187 0.66 -14.32 -18.63
CA CYS A 187 -0.62 -14.92 -18.31
C CYS A 187 -1.72 -14.54 -19.34
N PHE A 188 -1.50 -13.53 -20.19
CA PHE A 188 -2.49 -13.02 -21.15
C PHE A 188 -2.20 -13.32 -22.61
N HIS A 189 -0.94 -13.53 -23.00
CA HIS A 189 -0.65 -13.86 -24.40
C HIS A 189 -0.88 -15.35 -24.64
N ARG A 190 -1.96 -15.65 -25.38
CA ARG A 190 -2.06 -16.91 -26.10
C ARG A 190 -1.05 -16.79 -27.24
N GLU A 191 -0.13 -17.73 -27.39
CA GLU A 191 0.72 -17.77 -28.57
C GLU A 191 -0.18 -17.88 -29.81
N GLU A 192 -0.39 -16.75 -30.49
CA GLU A 192 -1.12 -16.73 -31.77
C GLU A 192 -0.37 -17.53 -32.86
N GLY A 193 0.87 -17.95 -32.59
CA GLY A 193 1.74 -18.71 -33.50
C GLY A 193 1.44 -20.20 -33.67
N ALA A 194 0.50 -20.79 -32.94
CA ALA A 194 0.19 -22.23 -33.07
C ALA A 194 -0.90 -22.56 -34.11
N ALA A 195 -1.63 -21.57 -34.62
CA ALA A 195 -2.76 -21.78 -35.54
C ALA A 195 -2.43 -21.61 -37.04
N GLY A 196 -1.18 -21.29 -37.39
CA GLY A 196 -0.73 -21.07 -38.78
C GLY A 196 0.08 -22.22 -39.40
N ARG A 197 0.09 -23.42 -38.80
CA ARG A 197 0.79 -24.61 -39.31
C ARG A 197 -0.18 -25.77 -39.58
N GLY A 198 -1.26 -25.49 -40.31
CA GLY A 198 -2.20 -26.49 -40.80
C GLY A 198 -2.57 -26.17 -42.23
#